data_AF-A0A8K0A2H1-F1
#
_entry.id   AF-A0A8K0A2H1-F1
#
_cell.length_a   1.000
_cell.length_b   1.000
_cell.length_c   1.000
_cell.angle_alpha   90.00
_cell.angle_beta   90.00
_cell.angle_gamma   90.00
#
_symmetry.space_group_name_H-M   'P 1'
#
loop_
_entity.id
_entity.type
_entity.pdbx_description
1 polymer ?
#
loop_
_entity_poly.entity_id
_entity_poly.type
_entity_poly.pdbx_seq_one_letter_code
_entity_poly.pdbx_strand_id
1 'polypeptide(L)'
;MIHKLPTPSIYERHIFYVDFQQFGLQQPMYINLVRDPLEHRITGYYYMRFGRVGQNLTAYQKHRRTDEQKAQTFDECVFKKGWECSDKGPLAFLMTQFFCGHDDICMKPSQAAVEVAKENIRRHYAVVGVLEEFSSFLKVLEVVMPQFFRGAQDKWREIGRDEEDERPENG
;
A
#
# COMPACT_ATOMS: atom_id res chain seq x y z
N MET A 1 21.91 0.76 5.47
CA MET A 1 22.37 -0.03 4.30
C MET A 1 21.81 -1.44 4.45
N ILE A 2 20.93 -1.87 3.54
CA ILE A 2 20.21 -3.16 3.64
C ILE A 2 21.17 -4.36 3.74
N HIS A 3 22.33 -4.30 3.08
CA HIS A 3 23.39 -5.31 3.14
C HIS A 3 24.07 -5.47 4.51
N LYS A 4 23.75 -4.63 5.51
CA LYS A 4 24.26 -4.74 6.89
C LYS A 4 23.26 -5.37 7.85
N LEU A 5 22.06 -5.72 7.38
CA LEU A 5 21.04 -6.34 8.22
C LEU A 5 21.39 -7.82 8.47
N PRO A 6 21.05 -8.37 9.65
CA PRO A 6 21.15 -9.81 9.89
C PRO A 6 20.35 -10.61 8.85
N THR A 7 20.82 -11.81 8.50
CA THR A 7 20.09 -12.72 7.61
C THR A 7 19.59 -13.92 8.43
N PRO A 8 18.28 -14.24 8.42
CA PRO A 8 17.22 -13.59 7.64
C PRO A 8 16.66 -12.33 8.33
N SER A 9 16.29 -11.30 7.57
CA SER A 9 15.55 -10.11 8.07
C SER A 9 14.49 -9.62 7.08
N ILE A 10 13.51 -8.89 7.59
CA ILE A 10 12.49 -8.20 6.79
C ILE A 10 12.79 -6.70 6.81
N TYR A 11 12.70 -6.06 5.65
CA TYR A 11 12.79 -4.62 5.50
C TYR A 11 11.52 -4.09 4.84
N GLU A 12 10.83 -3.19 5.51
CA GLU A 12 9.56 -2.59 5.07
C GLU A 12 9.69 -1.07 4.98
N ARG A 13 9.41 -0.51 3.81
CA ARG A 13 9.41 0.94 3.54
C ARG A 13 8.50 1.29 2.36
N HIS A 14 8.00 2.52 2.38
CA HIS A 14 7.38 3.17 1.21
C HIS A 14 8.46 3.63 0.22
N ILE A 15 8.99 2.70 -0.58
CA ILE A 15 9.94 2.97 -1.68
C ILE A 15 9.47 2.28 -2.96
N PHE A 16 9.79 2.86 -4.12
CA PHE A 16 9.54 2.21 -5.41
C PHE A 16 10.47 1.01 -5.60
N TYR A 17 10.13 0.14 -6.55
CA TYR A 17 10.95 -1.00 -6.92
C TYR A 17 12.39 -0.55 -7.25
N VAL A 18 13.35 -1.23 -6.63
CA VAL A 18 14.78 -1.06 -6.90
C VAL A 18 15.34 -2.37 -7.44
N ASP A 19 15.94 -2.30 -8.62
CA ASP A 19 16.75 -3.36 -9.17
C ASP A 19 18.15 -3.29 -8.53
N PHE A 20 18.41 -4.17 -7.56
CA PHE A 20 19.69 -4.20 -6.84
C PHE A 20 20.82 -4.72 -7.73
N GLN A 21 20.50 -5.51 -8.76
CA GLN A 21 21.49 -6.06 -9.67
C GLN A 21 22.16 -4.97 -10.50
N GLN A 22 21.44 -3.89 -10.83
CA GLN A 22 22.01 -2.70 -11.48
C GLN A 22 23.13 -2.04 -10.66
N PHE A 23 23.12 -2.23 -9.34
CA PHE A 23 24.14 -1.72 -8.43
C PHE A 23 25.19 -2.78 -8.03
N GLY A 24 25.19 -3.95 -8.68
CA GLY A 24 26.08 -5.06 -8.33
C GLY A 24 25.77 -5.70 -6.98
N LEU A 25 24.55 -5.54 -6.47
CA LEU A 25 24.11 -6.09 -5.19
C LEU A 25 23.21 -7.31 -5.40
N GLN A 26 23.17 -8.19 -4.41
CA GLN A 26 22.24 -9.32 -4.42
C GLN A 26 20.79 -8.82 -4.34
N GLN A 27 19.95 -9.31 -5.25
CA GLN A 27 18.52 -9.01 -5.25
C GLN A 27 17.85 -9.60 -4.00
N PRO A 28 17.18 -8.80 -3.16
CA PRO A 28 16.34 -9.32 -2.09
C PRO A 28 15.06 -9.93 -2.65
N MET A 29 14.40 -10.79 -1.87
CA MET A 29 13.06 -11.23 -2.20
C MET A 29 12.06 -10.09 -1.95
N TYR A 30 11.36 -9.67 -3.01
CA TYR A 30 10.28 -8.71 -2.88
C TYR A 30 8.95 -9.40 -2.63
N ILE A 31 8.17 -8.84 -1.71
CA ILE A 31 6.73 -9.09 -1.62
C ILE A 31 6.00 -7.75 -1.56
N ASN A 32 4.73 -7.73 -1.93
CA ASN A 32 3.89 -6.57 -1.74
C ASN A 32 2.43 -6.98 -1.55
N LEU A 33 1.63 -6.05 -1.05
CA LEU A 33 0.19 -6.19 -0.88
C LEU A 33 -0.48 -4.96 -1.47
N VAL A 34 -1.35 -5.17 -2.46
CA VAL A 34 -2.08 -4.08 -3.12
C VAL A 34 -3.54 -4.07 -2.66
N ARG A 35 -4.25 -2.98 -2.94
CA ARG A 35 -5.69 -2.85 -2.70
C ARG A 35 -6.34 -2.39 -4.00
N ASP A 36 -7.65 -2.58 -4.14
CA ASP A 36 -8.41 -1.94 -5.21
C ASP A 36 -8.03 -0.43 -5.34
N PRO A 37 -7.68 0.04 -6.56
CA PRO A 37 -7.18 1.40 -6.75
C PRO A 37 -8.17 2.50 -6.33
N LEU A 38 -9.48 2.29 -6.51
CA LEU A 38 -10.49 3.28 -6.14
C LEU A 38 -10.62 3.35 -4.62
N GLU A 39 -10.75 2.19 -3.98
CA GLU A 39 -10.84 2.06 -2.52
C GLU A 39 -9.61 2.64 -1.80
N HIS A 40 -8.41 2.37 -2.32
CA HIS A 40 -7.17 2.95 -1.83
C HIS A 40 -7.19 4.48 -1.93
N ARG A 41 -7.71 5.01 -3.03
CA ARG A 41 -7.79 6.46 -3.28
C ARG A 41 -8.82 7.15 -2.40
N ILE A 42 -9.99 6.53 -2.18
CA ILE A 42 -11.00 7.01 -1.22
C ILE A 42 -10.41 7.04 0.20
N THR A 43 -9.70 5.97 0.59
CA THR A 43 -9.03 5.90 1.89
C THR A 43 -8.00 7.04 2.04
N GLY A 44 -7.19 7.29 1.01
CA GLY A 44 -6.24 8.40 0.99
C GLY A 44 -6.91 9.78 1.10
N TYR A 45 -8.04 9.99 0.42
CA TYR A 45 -8.81 11.22 0.47
C TYR A 45 -9.28 11.55 1.89
N TYR A 46 -9.80 10.56 2.62
CA TYR A 46 -10.25 10.73 4.00
C TYR A 46 -9.10 10.76 5.01
N TYR A 47 -8.04 9.98 4.79
CA TYR A 47 -6.82 10.05 5.59
C TYR A 47 -6.22 11.47 5.59
N MET A 48 -6.28 12.16 4.46
CA MET A 48 -5.80 13.55 4.36
C MET A 48 -6.67 14.57 5.11
N ARG A 49 -7.92 14.23 5.46
CA ARG A 49 -8.86 15.10 6.18
C ARG A 49 -8.88 14.82 7.68
N PHE A 50 -8.92 13.55 8.05
CA PHE A 50 -9.20 13.10 9.42
C PHE A 50 -8.01 12.39 10.08
N GLY A 51 -7.00 12.01 9.30
CA GLY A 51 -5.87 11.24 9.80
C GLY A 51 -6.25 9.83 10.23
N ARG A 52 -5.42 9.23 11.08
CA ARG A 52 -5.68 7.93 11.67
C ARG A 52 -6.42 8.12 12.99
N VAL A 53 -7.43 7.29 13.24
CA VAL A 53 -8.16 7.28 14.51
C VAL A 53 -7.18 7.15 15.67
N GLY A 54 -7.36 8.00 16.70
CA GLY A 54 -6.48 8.01 17.88
C GLY A 54 -5.12 8.66 17.67
N GLN A 55 -4.83 9.24 16.50
CA GLN A 55 -3.57 9.95 16.23
C GLN A 55 -3.79 11.43 15.91
N ASN A 56 -2.85 12.25 16.35
CA ASN A 56 -2.82 13.66 15.96
C ASN A 56 -2.51 13.80 14.46
N LEU A 57 -3.16 14.76 13.81
CA LEU A 57 -2.85 15.10 12.43
C LEU A 57 -1.37 15.49 12.27
N THR A 58 -0.74 15.01 11.20
CA THR A 58 0.61 15.41 10.80
C THR A 58 0.64 16.88 10.39
N ALA A 59 1.83 17.50 10.34
CA ALA A 59 1.98 18.88 9.82
C ALA A 59 1.41 19.06 8.40
N TYR A 60 1.54 18.02 7.56
CA TYR A 60 0.96 17.98 6.22
C TYR A 60 -0.57 17.92 6.23
N GLN A 61 -1.17 17.12 7.11
CA GLN A 61 -2.63 17.05 7.29
C GLN A 61 -3.22 18.27 8.00
N LYS A 62 -2.42 18.97 8.82
CA LYS A 62 -2.78 20.22 9.49
C LYS A 62 -2.92 21.40 8.53
N HIS A 63 -2.66 21.22 7.23
CA HIS A 63 -2.98 22.25 6.24
C HIS A 63 -4.46 22.63 6.41
N ARG A 64 -4.73 23.93 6.65
CA ARG A 64 -6.04 24.40 7.09
C ARG A 64 -7.07 24.17 5.98
N ARG A 65 -7.85 23.09 6.10
CA ARG A 65 -9.14 22.93 5.43
C ARG A 65 -10.23 23.57 6.27
N THR A 66 -11.17 24.25 5.63
CA THR A 66 -12.42 24.69 6.29
C THR A 66 -13.24 23.48 6.72
N ASP A 67 -14.16 23.68 7.67
CA ASP A 67 -15.05 22.58 8.10
C ASP A 67 -15.90 22.07 6.94
N GLU A 68 -16.33 22.96 6.03
CA GLU A 68 -17.00 22.60 4.77
C GLU A 68 -16.13 21.69 3.88
N GLN A 69 -14.83 22.00 3.74
CA GLN A 69 -13.90 21.18 2.93
C GLN A 69 -13.62 19.81 3.54
N LYS A 70 -13.69 19.69 4.88
CA LYS A 70 -13.59 18.41 5.57
C LYS A 70 -14.88 17.59 5.44
N ALA A 71 -16.03 18.26 5.49
CA ALA A 71 -17.34 17.62 5.38
C ALA A 71 -17.65 17.14 3.95
N GLN A 72 -17.00 17.71 2.94
CA GLN A 72 -17.14 17.28 1.55
C GLN A 72 -16.81 15.78 1.39
N THR A 73 -17.72 15.05 0.77
CA THR A 73 -17.52 13.63 0.44
C THR A 73 -16.65 13.44 -0.80
N PHE A 74 -16.09 12.24 -0.97
CA PHE A 74 -15.33 11.91 -2.17
C PHE A 74 -16.17 12.09 -3.45
N ASP A 75 -17.42 11.62 -3.45
CA ASP A 75 -18.35 11.74 -4.56
C ASP A 75 -18.62 13.20 -4.93
N GLU A 76 -18.91 14.05 -3.94
CA GLU A 76 -19.09 15.48 -4.17
C GLU A 76 -17.84 16.14 -4.75
N CYS A 77 -16.65 15.72 -4.33
CA CYS A 77 -15.41 16.16 -4.93
C CYS A 77 -15.36 15.78 -6.41
N VAL A 78 -15.68 14.53 -6.76
CA VAL A 78 -15.65 14.04 -8.13
C VAL A 78 -16.66 14.79 -9.00
N PHE A 79 -17.90 14.98 -8.53
CA PHE A 79 -18.93 15.74 -9.25
C PHE A 79 -18.53 17.20 -9.48
N LYS A 80 -17.85 17.81 -8.50
CA LYS A 80 -17.31 19.18 -8.63
C LYS A 80 -15.99 19.24 -9.40
N LYS A 81 -15.50 18.12 -9.94
CA LYS A 81 -14.21 18.01 -10.66
C LYS A 81 -13.02 18.52 -9.82
N GLY A 82 -13.03 18.24 -8.52
CA GLY A 82 -11.96 18.62 -7.61
C GLY A 82 -10.63 17.97 -7.99
N TRP A 83 -9.53 18.72 -7.90
CA TRP A 83 -8.21 18.22 -8.30
C TRP A 83 -7.76 16.99 -7.49
N GLU A 84 -8.00 16.97 -6.17
CA GLU A 84 -7.55 15.87 -5.29
C GLU A 84 -8.25 14.53 -5.58
N CYS A 85 -9.44 14.58 -6.18
CA CYS A 85 -10.23 13.43 -6.62
C CYS A 85 -10.31 13.34 -8.15
N SER A 86 -9.39 14.01 -8.87
CA SER A 86 -9.19 13.83 -10.32
C SER A 86 -8.15 12.74 -10.64
N ASP A 87 -8.17 12.23 -11.87
CA ASP A 87 -7.18 11.29 -12.41
C ASP A 87 -5.72 11.78 -12.35
N LYS A 88 -5.53 13.09 -12.14
CA LYS A 88 -4.23 13.75 -11.93
C LYS A 88 -3.96 14.09 -10.46
N GLY A 89 -4.87 13.69 -9.57
CA GLY A 89 -4.78 13.90 -8.14
C GLY A 89 -3.79 12.95 -7.47
N PRO A 90 -3.57 13.13 -6.16
CA PRO A 90 -2.73 12.24 -5.37
C PRO A 90 -3.15 10.78 -5.50
N LEU A 91 -2.18 9.87 -5.41
CA LEU A 91 -2.36 8.41 -5.43
C LEU A 91 -2.88 7.80 -6.75
N ALA A 92 -3.36 8.60 -7.71
CA ALA A 92 -4.01 8.10 -8.92
C ALA A 92 -3.15 7.14 -9.76
N PHE A 93 -1.82 7.33 -9.73
CA PHE A 93 -0.86 6.48 -10.46
C PHE A 93 0.14 5.77 -9.54
N LEU A 94 0.05 6.00 -8.23
CA LEU A 94 1.11 5.66 -7.29
C LEU A 94 1.39 4.15 -7.25
N MET A 95 0.36 3.31 -7.33
CA MET A 95 0.51 1.86 -7.35
C MET A 95 1.40 1.40 -8.50
N THR A 96 1.18 1.92 -9.71
CA THR A 96 2.03 1.59 -10.87
C THR A 96 3.47 2.05 -10.63
N GLN A 97 3.68 3.24 -10.05
CA GLN A 97 5.04 3.75 -9.77
C GLN A 97 5.80 2.85 -8.80
N PHE A 98 5.12 2.33 -7.77
CA PHE A 98 5.72 1.41 -6.80
C PHE A 98 6.32 0.16 -7.45
N PHE A 99 5.66 -0.40 -8.47
CA PHE A 99 6.15 -1.59 -9.16
C PHE A 99 7.02 -1.27 -10.37
N CYS A 100 6.78 -0.13 -11.04
CA CYS A 100 7.56 0.30 -12.20
C CYS A 100 8.99 0.66 -11.78
N GLY A 101 9.16 1.33 -10.64
CA GLY A 101 10.46 1.69 -10.09
C GLY A 101 10.84 3.14 -10.31
N HIS A 102 12.15 3.39 -10.38
CA HIS A 102 12.72 4.75 -10.37
C HIS A 102 13.04 5.32 -11.76
N ASP A 103 12.78 4.58 -12.84
CA ASP A 103 13.03 5.08 -14.20
C ASP A 103 12.13 6.27 -14.56
N ASP A 104 12.62 7.15 -15.43
CA ASP A 104 11.89 8.33 -15.89
C ASP A 104 10.52 7.98 -16.49
N ILE A 105 10.43 6.82 -17.16
CA ILE A 105 9.17 6.33 -17.74
C ILE A 105 8.10 6.09 -16.68
N CYS A 106 8.51 5.74 -15.45
CA CYS A 106 7.65 5.46 -14.30
C CYS A 106 7.15 6.72 -13.59
N MET A 107 7.68 7.91 -13.94
CA MET A 107 7.32 9.15 -13.24
C MET A 107 5.99 9.75 -13.70
N LYS A 108 5.47 9.31 -14.85
CA LYS A 108 4.20 9.81 -15.41
C LYS A 108 3.29 8.66 -15.83
N PRO A 109 1.95 8.85 -15.73
CA PRO A 109 1.00 7.86 -16.23
C PRO A 109 1.23 7.56 -17.72
N SER A 110 1.53 6.31 -18.04
CA SER A 110 1.70 5.85 -19.41
C SER A 110 1.48 4.34 -19.50
N GLN A 111 1.08 3.85 -20.68
CA GLN A 111 0.96 2.42 -20.91
C GLN A 111 2.31 1.71 -20.76
N ALA A 112 3.38 2.35 -21.18
CA ALA A 112 4.72 1.79 -21.08
C ALA A 112 5.14 1.56 -19.61
N ALA A 113 4.85 2.51 -18.71
CA ALA A 113 5.09 2.34 -17.28
C ALA A 113 4.25 1.20 -16.67
N VAL A 114 3.01 1.01 -17.15
CA VAL A 114 2.17 -0.11 -16.72
C VAL A 114 2.78 -1.45 -17.15
N GLU A 115 3.29 -1.55 -18.37
CA GLU A 115 3.94 -2.79 -18.84
C GLU A 115 5.24 -3.08 -18.08
N VAL A 116 6.06 -2.07 -17.79
CA VAL A 116 7.25 -2.23 -16.94
C VAL A 116 6.87 -2.68 -15.53
N ALA A 117 5.86 -2.06 -14.92
CA ALA A 117 5.35 -2.48 -13.60
C ALA A 117 4.91 -3.95 -13.58
N LYS A 118 4.12 -4.38 -14.59
CA LYS A 118 3.67 -5.77 -14.72
C LYS A 118 4.86 -6.72 -14.88
N GLU A 119 5.86 -6.33 -15.66
CA GLU A 119 7.04 -7.16 -15.87
C GLU A 119 7.88 -7.30 -14.60
N ASN A 120 8.07 -6.20 -13.86
CA ASN A 120 8.76 -6.25 -12.58
C ASN A 120 8.04 -7.15 -11.58
N ILE A 121 6.70 -7.07 -11.51
CA ILE A 121 5.89 -7.99 -10.69
C ILE A 121 6.19 -9.44 -11.06
N ARG A 122 6.14 -9.79 -12.36
CA ARG A 122 6.36 -11.17 -12.81
C ARG A 122 7.77 -11.69 -12.55
N ARG A 123 8.79 -10.83 -12.68
CA ARG A 123 10.19 -11.25 -12.61
C ARG A 123 10.80 -11.20 -11.22
N HIS A 124 10.39 -10.23 -10.41
CA HIS A 124 11.16 -9.83 -9.23
C HIS A 124 10.39 -9.95 -7.91
N TYR A 125 9.06 -10.08 -7.95
CA TYR A 125 8.25 -10.26 -6.75
C TYR A 125 7.93 -11.74 -6.55
N ALA A 126 8.27 -12.26 -5.37
CA ALA A 126 7.94 -13.62 -4.98
C ALA A 126 6.42 -13.80 -4.84
N VAL A 127 5.75 -12.80 -4.25
CA VAL A 127 4.29 -12.76 -4.08
C VAL A 127 3.80 -11.31 -4.10
N VAL A 128 2.74 -11.02 -4.85
CA VAL A 128 1.96 -9.80 -4.71
C VAL A 128 0.53 -10.19 -4.38
N GLY A 129 0.06 -9.87 -3.17
CA GLY A 129 -1.30 -10.15 -2.72
C GLY A 129 -2.25 -8.98 -2.97
N VAL A 130 -3.54 -9.23 -2.76
CA VAL A 130 -4.59 -8.21 -2.66
C VAL A 130 -5.12 -8.14 -1.22
N LEU A 131 -5.37 -6.93 -0.71
CA LEU A 131 -5.75 -6.69 0.68
C LEU A 131 -7.12 -7.32 1.00
N GLU A 132 -8.01 -7.34 0.01
CA GLU A 132 -9.33 -7.94 0.07
C GLU A 132 -9.26 -9.45 0.35
N GLU A 133 -8.13 -10.10 0.03
CA GLU A 133 -7.86 -11.52 0.30
C GLU A 133 -6.67 -11.72 1.24
N PHE A 134 -6.52 -10.86 2.25
CA PHE A 134 -5.34 -10.87 3.14
C PHE A 134 -5.07 -12.22 3.81
N SER A 135 -6.11 -12.95 4.22
CA SER A 135 -5.94 -14.30 4.82
C SER A 135 -5.30 -15.29 3.83
N SER A 136 -5.70 -15.25 2.55
CA SER A 136 -5.11 -16.07 1.48
C SER A 136 -3.65 -15.68 1.26
N PHE A 137 -3.34 -14.38 1.25
CA PHE A 137 -1.97 -13.88 1.13
C PHE A 137 -1.06 -14.40 2.25
N LEU A 138 -1.51 -14.36 3.51
CA LEU A 138 -0.74 -14.90 4.64
C LEU A 138 -0.47 -16.40 4.51
N LYS A 139 -1.45 -17.18 4.04
CA LYS A 139 -1.29 -18.61 3.79
C LYS A 139 -0.25 -18.90 2.70
N VAL A 140 -0.18 -18.06 1.65
CA VAL A 140 0.87 -18.18 0.63
C VAL A 140 2.24 -17.85 1.23
N LEU A 141 2.34 -16.79 2.05
CA LEU A 141 3.60 -16.41 2.69
C LEU A 141 4.14 -17.48 3.65
N GLU A 142 3.27 -18.24 4.32
CA GLU A 142 3.68 -19.39 5.14
C GLU A 142 4.46 -20.45 4.35
N VAL A 143 4.11 -20.63 3.07
CA VAL A 143 4.78 -21.59 2.18
C VAL A 143 6.02 -20.99 1.53
N VAL A 144 5.93 -19.73 1.07
CA VAL A 144 7.01 -19.07 0.32
C VAL A 144 8.15 -18.62 1.24
N MET A 145 7.84 -18.18 2.46
CA MET A 145 8.81 -17.66 3.43
C MET A 145 8.50 -18.15 4.87
N PRO A 146 8.53 -19.48 5.10
CA PRO A 146 8.19 -20.07 6.40
C PRO A 146 9.08 -19.60 7.55
N GLN A 147 10.32 -19.17 7.28
CA GLN A 147 11.23 -18.64 8.28
C GLN A 147 10.72 -17.34 8.94
N PHE A 148 9.81 -16.63 8.28
CA PHE A 148 9.22 -15.39 8.76
C PHE A 148 7.74 -15.53 9.10
N PHE A 149 6.98 -16.26 8.28
CA PHE A 149 5.52 -16.20 8.30
C PHE A 149 4.85 -17.47 8.82
N ARG A 150 5.58 -18.49 9.27
CA ARG A 150 4.97 -19.71 9.83
C ARG A 150 3.96 -19.37 10.93
N GLY A 151 2.71 -19.79 10.75
CA GLY A 151 1.60 -19.55 11.69
C GLY A 151 0.98 -18.15 11.59
N ALA A 152 1.34 -17.34 10.59
CA ALA A 152 0.77 -16.01 10.40
C ALA A 152 -0.74 -16.05 10.12
N GLN A 153 -1.22 -17.05 9.37
CA GLN A 153 -2.65 -17.18 9.09
C GLN A 153 -3.43 -17.50 10.37
N ASP A 154 -2.88 -18.35 11.24
CA ASP A 154 -3.50 -18.70 12.51
C ASP A 154 -3.55 -17.49 13.43
N LYS A 155 -2.44 -16.75 13.52
CA LYS A 155 -2.36 -15.53 14.32
C LYS A 155 -3.34 -14.46 13.84
N TRP A 156 -3.53 -14.32 12.54
CA TRP A 156 -4.52 -13.42 11.97
C TRP A 156 -5.95 -13.78 12.39
N ARG A 157 -6.29 -15.08 12.42
CA ARG A 157 -7.62 -15.54 12.88
C ARG A 157 -7.83 -15.37 14.38
N GLU A 158 -6.77 -15.36 15.19
CA GLU A 158 -6.88 -15.01 16.61
C GLU A 158 -7.23 -13.53 16.78
N ILE A 159 -6.48 -12.63 16.13
CA ILE A 159 -6.71 -11.19 16.21
C ILE A 159 -8.14 -10.82 15.79
N GLY A 160 -8.65 -11.43 14.72
CA GLY A 160 -10.03 -11.18 14.26
C GLY A 160 -11.11 -11.63 15.26
N ARG A 161 -10.84 -12.65 16.08
CA ARG A 161 -11.76 -13.09 17.14
C ARG A 161 -11.74 -12.15 18.34
N ASP A 162 -10.55 -11.69 18.74
CA ASP A 162 -10.39 -10.73 19.83
C ASP A 162 -11.12 -9.40 19.49
N GLU A 163 -11.07 -8.94 18.23
CA GLU A 163 -11.78 -7.73 17.78
C GLU A 163 -13.32 -7.90 17.71
N GLU A 164 -13.82 -9.13 17.52
CA GLU A 164 -15.24 -9.43 17.56
C GLU A 164 -15.77 -9.51 19.00
N ASP A 165 -15.00 -10.08 19.92
CA ASP A 165 -15.34 -10.18 21.35
C ASP A 165 -15.29 -8.82 22.07
N GLU A 166 -14.48 -7.86 21.59
CA GLU A 166 -14.43 -6.49 22.12
C GLU A 166 -15.49 -5.54 21.53
N ARG A 167 -16.28 -5.99 20.54
CA ARG A 167 -17.33 -5.15 19.95
C ARG A 167 -18.53 -5.09 20.93
N PRO A 168 -18.89 -3.91 21.47
CA PRO A 168 -20.05 -3.81 22.35
C PRO A 168 -21.30 -4.26 21.59
N GLU A 169 -22.06 -5.20 22.17
CA GLU A 169 -23.41 -5.55 21.76
C GLU A 169 -24.30 -4.31 21.91
N ASN A 170 -24.33 -3.43 20.90
CA ASN A 170 -25.33 -2.38 20.82
C ASN A 170 -26.53 -2.95 20.06
N GLY A 171 -27.58 -3.27 20.81
CA GLY A 171 -28.94 -3.49 20.32
C GLY A 171 -29.65 -2.21 19.89
#